data_AF-A0A8J5N1V2-F1
#
_entry.id   AF-A0A8J5N1V2-F1
#
_cell.length_a   1.000
_cell.length_b   1.000
_cell.length_c   1.000
_cell.angle_alpha   90.00
_cell.angle_beta   90.00
_cell.angle_gamma   90.00
#
_symmetry.space_group_name_H-M   'P 1'
#
loop_
_entity.id
_entity.type
_entity.pdbx_description
1 polymer ?
#
loop_
_entity_poly.entity_id
_entity_poly.type
_entity_poly.pdbx_seq_one_letter_code
_entity_poly.pdbx_strand_id
1 'polypeptide(L)'
;MLAGGRVLVFPGLQRWRRLSLNVMTIKVHSPGVYTVQGVALKVTGVAQVKISTQHPDVLAVACEHFLNKKQEEIHALITATLEGHQRGIMGTMTVEDIYKNRALFNSRVFEVASKDLYALGIHGYLKALGMAQTAQVKRDARIGEAEAKKDSEIQKSLAAETLLAAQYINKTLVAKAKRDFELQKAAYDQEVKSREAEANLAYELQSCKTKQKIQEEKMEIKVTYDSGEEGKNPGGATGDPMHGKTSDVTEKQPAEAAKYKLGFFMLNGVSTSLSNTKSIKMVSSGDSPVGAQKLTQEVINITCCVPDMVKNMTGVDILKTLSVA
;
A
#
# COMPACT_ATOMS: atom_id res chain seq x y z
N MET A 1 55.69 27.69 44.94
CA MET A 1 54.48 28.42 44.53
C MET A 1 53.68 28.78 45.75
N LEU A 2 53.08 29.96 45.81
CA LEU A 2 52.24 30.37 46.95
C LEU A 2 50.82 30.61 46.44
N ALA A 3 49.90 29.72 46.79
CA ALA A 3 48.47 29.92 46.59
C ALA A 3 47.95 30.78 47.76
N GLY A 4 48.23 32.09 47.69
CA GLY A 4 47.98 33.02 48.79
C GLY A 4 49.17 33.17 49.75
N GLY A 5 49.30 34.34 50.37
CA GLY A 5 50.42 34.71 51.25
C GLY A 5 51.29 35.86 50.73
N ARG A 6 52.41 36.13 51.41
CA ARG A 6 53.43 37.12 51.01
C ARG A 6 54.78 36.42 50.91
N VAL A 7 55.56 36.74 49.88
CA VAL A 7 56.94 36.29 49.74
C VAL A 7 57.82 37.46 49.34
N LEU A 8 59.01 37.52 49.93
CA LEU A 8 60.06 38.47 49.55
C LEU A 8 60.76 37.93 48.30
N VAL A 9 60.63 38.66 47.20
CA VAL A 9 61.27 38.33 45.92
C VAL A 9 62.51 39.19 45.76
N PHE A 10 63.69 38.57 45.63
CA PHE A 10 64.94 39.30 45.43
C PHE A 10 65.07 39.80 43.97
N PRO A 11 65.11 41.12 43.73
CA PRO A 11 65.23 41.67 42.38
C PRO A 11 66.64 41.38 41.84
N GLY A 12 66.77 40.37 40.97
CA GLY A 12 68.04 39.98 40.34
C GLY A 12 68.18 38.46 40.13
N LEU A 13 67.79 37.66 41.13
CA LEU A 13 67.83 36.19 41.04
C LEU A 13 66.46 35.55 40.79
N GLN A 14 65.37 36.24 41.12
CA GLN A 14 64.01 35.68 41.05
C GLN A 14 63.09 36.55 40.19
N ARG A 15 62.30 35.91 39.32
CA ARG A 15 61.21 36.55 38.57
C ARG A 15 59.88 36.12 39.14
N TRP A 16 58.99 37.08 39.39
CA TRP A 16 57.62 36.80 39.80
C TRP A 16 56.68 36.91 38.59
N ARG A 17 55.66 36.05 38.59
CA ARG A 17 54.56 36.08 37.61
C ARG A 17 53.25 35.74 38.34
N ARG A 18 52.14 36.28 37.85
CA ARG A 18 50.82 36.09 38.44
C ARG A 18 49.98 35.22 37.53
N LEU A 19 49.26 34.27 38.11
CA LEU A 19 48.28 33.44 37.44
C LEU A 19 46.94 33.62 38.14
N SER A 20 45.89 33.90 37.37
CA SER A 20 44.54 34.08 37.91
C SER A 20 43.94 32.72 38.26
N LEU A 21 43.45 32.56 39.49
CA LEU A 21 42.79 31.33 39.97
C LEU A 21 41.26 31.45 39.95
N ASN A 22 40.72 32.51 39.34
CA ASN A 22 39.28 32.75 39.26
C ASN A 22 38.62 31.78 38.28
N VAL A 23 37.31 31.54 38.49
CA VAL A 23 36.50 30.77 37.55
C VAL A 23 36.39 31.54 36.24
N MET A 24 36.72 30.88 35.13
CA MET A 24 36.59 31.40 33.78
C MET A 24 35.40 30.74 33.09
N THR A 25 34.61 31.52 32.34
CA THR A 25 33.50 30.99 31.54
C THR A 25 33.94 30.91 30.08
N ILE A 26 33.98 29.69 29.55
CA ILE A 26 34.36 29.38 28.17
C ILE A 26 33.09 29.11 27.37
N LYS A 27 32.89 29.84 26.27
CA LYS A 27 31.83 29.56 25.31
C LYS A 27 32.45 28.75 24.17
N VAL A 28 31.97 27.53 24.00
CA VAL A 28 32.44 26.63 22.95
C VAL A 28 31.40 26.64 21.83
N HIS A 29 31.84 26.94 20.62
CA HIS A 29 31.00 26.91 19.43
C HIS A 29 31.60 25.91 18.45
N SER A 30 30.85 24.85 18.13
CA SER A 30 31.26 23.85 17.15
C SER A 30 30.32 23.93 15.94
N PRO A 31 30.70 24.69 14.89
CA PRO A 31 29.90 24.77 13.68
C PRO A 31 30.07 23.51 12.82
N GLY A 32 28.96 22.96 12.32
CA GLY A 32 28.97 22.01 11.21
C GLY A 32 29.63 20.66 11.52
N VAL A 33 29.35 20.07 12.67
CA VAL A 33 29.83 18.73 13.02
C VAL A 33 28.83 17.69 12.56
N TYR A 34 29.30 16.65 11.89
CA TYR A 34 28.49 15.54 11.44
C TYR A 34 28.39 14.46 12.53
N THR A 35 27.19 13.94 12.72
CA THR A 35 26.94 12.76 13.56
C THR A 35 27.25 11.47 12.80
N VAL A 36 27.18 10.31 13.48
CA VAL A 36 27.34 8.98 12.87
C VAL A 36 26.47 8.78 11.62
N GLN A 37 25.27 9.37 11.62
CA GLN A 37 24.29 9.27 10.54
C GLN A 37 24.52 10.31 9.42
N GLY A 38 25.57 11.12 9.49
CA GLY A 38 25.87 12.16 8.49
C GLY A 38 25.01 13.41 8.58
N VAL A 39 24.27 13.60 9.69
CA VAL A 39 23.48 14.83 9.91
C VAL A 39 24.37 15.91 10.48
N ALA A 40 24.43 17.07 9.82
CA ALA A 40 25.17 18.24 10.29
C ALA A 40 24.44 18.94 11.45
N LEU A 41 25.13 19.09 12.58
CA LEU A 41 24.63 19.78 13.76
C LEU A 41 25.51 20.98 14.12
N LYS A 42 24.87 22.04 14.64
CA LYS A 42 25.52 23.20 15.25
C LYS A 42 25.21 23.19 16.73
N VAL A 43 26.23 23.06 17.57
CA VAL A 43 26.06 22.99 19.02
C VAL A 43 26.85 24.10 19.69
N THR A 44 26.20 24.77 20.63
CA THR A 44 26.81 25.75 21.52
C THR A 44 26.86 25.19 22.94
N GLY A 45 28.01 25.36 23.59
CA GLY A 45 28.26 24.92 24.96
C GLY A 45 28.82 26.07 25.79
N VAL A 46 28.54 26.03 27.09
CA VAL A 46 29.21 26.91 28.05
C VAL A 46 29.85 26.04 29.12
N ALA A 47 31.16 26.19 29.31
CA ALA A 47 31.91 25.52 30.34
C ALA A 47 32.39 26.55 31.37
N GLN A 48 32.32 26.19 32.65
CA GLN A 48 32.99 26.93 33.70
C GLN A 48 34.21 26.15 34.12
N VAL A 49 35.38 26.77 34.01
CA VAL A 49 36.67 26.15 34.31
C VAL A 49 37.42 26.95 35.36
N LYS A 50 38.16 26.27 36.21
CA LYS A 50 38.97 26.87 37.26
C LYS A 50 40.28 26.10 37.38
N ILE A 51 41.37 26.81 37.63
CA ILE A 51 42.65 26.17 37.97
C ILE A 51 42.52 25.48 39.32
N SER A 52 42.93 24.21 39.38
CA SER A 52 42.83 23.40 40.60
C SER A 52 43.83 23.86 41.64
N THR A 53 43.35 24.13 42.85
CA THR A 53 44.19 24.51 44.00
C THR A 53 44.24 23.42 45.07
N GLN A 54 43.56 22.29 44.84
CA GLN A 54 43.39 21.21 45.83
C GLN A 54 44.65 20.35 45.95
N HIS A 55 45.32 20.08 44.83
CA HIS A 55 46.54 19.28 44.78
C HIS A 55 47.72 20.15 44.33
N PRO A 56 48.83 20.16 45.08
CA PRO A 56 50.00 20.98 44.75
C PRO A 56 50.65 20.57 43.43
N ASP A 57 50.61 19.28 43.08
CA ASP A 57 51.20 18.74 41.85
C ASP A 57 50.45 19.25 40.61
N VAL A 58 49.11 19.25 40.66
CA VAL A 58 48.23 19.73 39.59
C VAL A 58 48.39 21.24 39.39
N LEU A 59 48.59 21.98 40.48
CA LEU A 59 48.86 23.41 40.44
C LEU A 59 50.23 23.71 39.82
N ALA A 60 51.24 22.89 40.08
CA ALA A 60 52.57 23.02 39.46
C ALA A 60 52.48 22.87 37.94
N VAL A 61 51.78 21.84 37.46
CA VAL A 61 51.52 21.60 36.03
C VAL A 61 50.75 22.76 35.38
N ALA A 62 49.70 23.26 36.03
CA ALA A 62 48.97 24.43 35.55
C ALA A 62 49.88 25.66 35.42
N CYS A 63 50.78 25.87 36.37
CA CYS A 63 51.71 26.99 36.31
C CYS A 63 52.75 26.80 35.20
N GLU A 64 53.29 25.60 34.99
CA GLU A 64 54.21 25.34 33.88
C GLU A 64 53.58 25.68 32.52
N HIS A 65 52.30 25.32 32.33
CA HIS A 65 51.60 25.57 31.07
C HIS A 65 51.09 27.02 30.90
N PHE A 66 50.67 27.68 31.98
CA PHE A 66 49.94 28.95 31.90
C PHE A 66 50.69 30.18 32.41
N LEU A 67 51.76 30.04 33.20
CA LEU A 67 52.47 31.19 33.79
C LEU A 67 53.10 32.12 32.73
N ASN A 68 53.36 31.61 31.52
CA ASN A 68 53.91 32.38 30.41
C ASN A 68 52.87 32.84 29.38
N LYS A 69 51.60 32.48 29.54
CA LYS A 69 50.54 32.76 28.57
C LYS A 69 49.63 33.90 29.02
N LYS A 70 49.08 34.63 28.05
CA LYS A 70 48.03 35.62 28.32
C LYS A 70 46.69 34.93 28.57
N GLN A 71 45.76 35.62 29.24
CA GLN A 71 44.43 35.08 29.56
C GLN A 71 43.65 34.65 28.30
N GLU A 72 43.82 35.36 27.18
CA GLU A 72 43.22 35.03 25.88
C GLU A 72 43.78 33.73 25.28
N GLU A 73 45.09 33.52 25.40
CA GLU A 73 45.75 32.30 24.92
C GLU A 73 45.33 31.07 25.74
N ILE A 74 45.16 31.26 27.05
CA ILE A 74 44.61 30.22 27.94
C ILE A 74 43.18 29.88 27.52
N HIS A 75 42.35 30.91 27.26
CA HIS A 75 40.97 30.74 26.81
C HIS A 75 40.89 29.99 25.48
N ALA A 76 41.75 30.33 24.52
CA ALA A 76 41.84 29.68 23.22
C ALA A 76 42.26 28.20 23.34
N LEU A 77 43.27 27.89 24.17
CA LEU A 77 43.73 26.52 24.38
C LEU A 77 42.61 25.63 24.96
N ILE A 78 41.90 26.14 25.98
CA ILE A 78 40.80 25.41 26.62
C ILE A 78 39.63 25.25 25.65
N THR A 79 39.31 26.28 24.88
CA THR A 79 38.25 26.24 23.87
C THR A 79 38.53 25.18 22.82
N ALA A 80 39.75 25.14 22.28
CA ALA A 80 40.16 24.15 21.28
C ALA A 80 40.08 22.71 21.81
N THR A 81 40.51 22.48 23.06
CA THR A 81 40.45 21.16 23.71
C THR A 81 39.00 20.70 23.90
N LEU A 82 38.15 21.56 24.45
CA LEU A 82 36.72 21.27 24.64
C LEU A 82 35.99 21.07 23.32
N GLU A 83 36.28 21.88 22.30
CA GLU A 83 35.71 21.75 20.96
C GLU A 83 36.10 20.42 20.30
N GLY A 84 37.37 20.01 20.44
CA GLY A 84 37.86 18.74 19.94
C GLY A 84 37.12 17.54 20.52
N HIS A 85 36.97 17.50 21.85
CA HIS A 85 36.21 16.43 22.51
C HIS A 85 34.73 16.48 22.19
N GLN A 86 34.12 17.67 22.17
CA GLN A 86 32.72 17.84 21.80
C GLN A 86 32.47 17.30 20.39
N ARG A 87 33.34 17.64 19.43
CA ARG A 87 33.29 17.12 18.06
C ARG A 87 33.47 15.60 18.01
N GLY A 88 34.44 15.05 18.75
CA GLY A 88 34.68 13.61 18.82
C GLY A 88 33.47 12.83 19.34
N ILE A 89 32.85 13.29 20.44
CA ILE A 89 31.66 12.64 20.99
C ILE A 89 30.46 12.76 20.04
N MET A 90 30.25 13.92 19.42
CA MET A 90 29.19 14.11 18.42
C MET A 90 29.32 13.15 17.22
N GLY A 91 30.55 12.81 16.82
CA GLY A 91 30.80 11.84 15.76
C GLY A 91 30.50 10.39 16.12
N THR A 92 30.30 10.07 17.41
CA THR A 92 30.00 8.70 17.89
C THR A 92 28.55 8.52 18.36
N MET A 93 27.81 9.61 18.54
CA MET A 93 26.41 9.58 18.99
C MET A 93 25.44 9.88 17.85
N THR A 94 24.22 9.39 17.97
CA THR A 94 23.12 9.71 17.05
C THR A 94 22.50 11.06 17.39
N VAL A 95 21.79 11.66 16.42
CA VAL A 95 21.09 12.93 16.64
C VAL A 95 20.01 12.76 17.70
N GLU A 96 19.34 11.61 17.72
CA GLU A 96 18.29 11.30 18.68
C GLU A 96 18.82 11.26 20.12
N ASP A 97 19.99 10.65 20.34
CA ASP A 97 20.56 10.54 21.68
C ASP A 97 21.04 11.89 22.21
N ILE A 98 21.66 12.71 21.36
CA ILE A 98 22.07 14.08 21.70
C ILE A 98 20.83 14.92 22.06
N TYR A 99 19.72 14.71 21.36
CA TYR A 99 18.48 15.45 21.57
C TYR A 99 17.69 14.99 22.80
N LYS A 100 17.51 13.68 22.98
CA LYS A 100 16.69 13.10 24.06
C LYS A 100 17.44 13.10 25.39
N ASN A 101 18.72 12.75 25.38
CA ASN A 101 19.51 12.51 26.59
C ASN A 101 20.67 13.52 26.70
N ARG A 102 20.32 14.82 26.80
CA ARG A 102 21.30 15.90 26.92
C ARG A 102 22.25 15.74 28.12
N ALA A 103 21.74 15.24 29.24
CA ALA A 103 22.55 15.00 30.43
C ALA A 103 23.64 13.94 30.17
N LEU A 104 23.30 12.87 29.45
CA LEU A 104 24.24 11.82 29.06
C LEU A 104 25.32 12.34 28.12
N PHE A 105 24.92 13.11 27.10
CA PHE A 105 25.87 13.77 26.20
C PHE A 105 26.85 14.66 26.98
N ASN A 106 26.33 15.54 27.85
CA ASN A 106 27.16 16.41 28.68
C ASN A 106 28.10 15.60 29.57
N SER A 107 27.63 14.51 30.17
CA SER A 107 28.44 13.63 31.01
C SER A 107 29.60 13.01 30.22
N ARG A 108 29.35 12.49 29.01
CA ARG A 108 30.39 11.87 28.18
C ARG A 108 31.42 12.88 27.69
N VAL A 109 30.97 14.05 27.21
CA VAL A 109 31.88 15.13 26.79
C VAL A 109 32.73 15.58 27.98
N PHE A 110 32.11 15.70 29.16
CA PHE A 110 32.81 16.10 30.37
C PHE A 110 33.79 15.04 30.87
N GLU A 111 33.44 13.76 30.86
CA GLU A 111 34.30 12.67 31.32
C GLU A 111 35.60 12.61 30.52
N VAL A 112 35.48 12.64 29.20
CA VAL A 112 36.64 12.61 28.30
C VAL A 112 37.45 13.90 28.41
N ALA A 113 36.80 15.06 28.41
CA ALA A 113 37.49 16.34 28.53
C ALA A 113 38.12 16.57 29.91
N SER A 114 37.55 16.01 30.97
CA SER A 114 38.09 16.17 32.34
C SER A 114 39.46 15.56 32.47
N LYS A 115 39.72 14.43 31.81
CA LYS A 115 41.04 13.79 31.82
C LYS A 115 42.11 14.70 31.22
N ASP A 116 41.81 15.31 30.08
CA ASP A 116 42.75 16.17 29.36
C ASP A 116 42.90 17.55 30.02
N LEU A 117 41.80 18.11 30.55
CA LEU A 117 41.86 19.34 31.34
C LEU A 117 42.62 19.15 32.66
N TYR A 118 42.48 17.99 33.29
CA TYR A 118 43.24 17.67 34.51
C TYR A 118 44.73 17.58 34.23
N ALA A 119 45.14 17.03 33.08
CA ALA A 119 46.53 17.03 32.64
C ALA A 119 47.07 18.46 32.40
N LEU A 120 46.21 19.42 32.10
CA LEU A 120 46.56 20.85 32.04
C LEU A 120 46.47 21.57 33.39
N GLY A 121 46.05 20.87 34.45
CA GLY A 121 45.87 21.41 35.79
C GLY A 121 44.58 22.24 35.99
N ILE A 122 43.56 21.96 35.18
CA ILE A 122 42.26 22.62 35.19
C ILE A 122 41.17 21.65 35.66
N HIS A 123 40.32 22.11 36.58
CA HIS A 123 39.05 21.47 36.90
C HIS A 123 37.89 22.28 36.31
N GLY A 124 37.03 21.65 35.52
CA GLY A 124 35.84 22.29 34.96
C GLY A 124 34.54 21.64 35.42
N TYR A 125 33.43 22.32 35.15
CA TYR A 125 32.09 21.74 35.06
C TYR A 125 31.40 22.32 33.82
N LEU A 126 30.84 21.45 32.98
CA LEU A 126 30.15 21.82 31.75
C LEU A 126 28.67 22.10 32.04
N LYS A 127 28.19 23.32 31.76
CA LYS A 127 26.77 23.66 31.79
C LYS A 127 26.31 23.94 30.37
N ALA A 128 25.80 22.91 29.70
CA ALA A 128 25.25 23.11 28.36
C ALA A 128 24.07 24.09 28.43
N LEU A 129 24.16 25.18 27.68
CA LEU A 129 23.08 26.15 27.50
C LEU A 129 22.51 26.00 26.08
N GLY A 130 21.19 26.01 25.92
CA GLY A 130 20.56 26.20 24.61
C GLY A 130 19.19 25.54 24.47
N MET A 131 18.14 26.34 24.29
CA MET A 131 16.78 25.91 23.89
C MET A 131 15.97 27.03 23.19
N ALA A 132 16.59 28.01 22.52
CA ALA A 132 15.82 29.06 21.82
C ALA A 132 15.44 28.69 20.37
N GLN A 133 16.30 28.02 19.61
CA GLN A 133 16.06 27.79 18.16
C GLN A 133 15.33 26.48 17.81
N THR A 134 15.06 25.60 18.79
CA THR A 134 14.52 24.25 18.55
C THR A 134 13.08 24.25 18.03
N ALA A 135 12.25 25.22 18.45
CA ALA A 135 10.86 25.30 18.01
C ALA A 135 10.71 25.76 16.55
N GLN A 136 11.71 26.47 16.03
CA GLN A 136 11.70 26.97 14.65
C GLN A 136 12.16 25.87 13.68
N VAL A 137 13.31 25.23 13.97
CA VAL A 137 13.80 24.10 13.14
C VAL A 137 12.81 22.94 13.09
N LYS A 138 12.09 22.64 14.18
CA LYS A 138 11.03 21.62 14.16
C LYS A 138 9.83 22.01 13.31
N ARG A 139 9.49 23.31 13.25
CA ARG A 139 8.43 23.80 12.37
C ARG A 139 8.87 23.67 10.92
N ASP A 140 10.08 24.14 10.60
CA ASP A 140 10.62 24.13 9.25
C ASP A 140 10.82 22.70 8.73
N ALA A 141 11.34 21.78 9.57
CA ALA A 141 11.49 20.37 9.21
C ALA A 141 10.13 19.70 8.96
N ARG A 142 9.11 19.98 9.78
CA ARG A 142 7.76 19.45 9.58
C ARG A 142 7.12 19.99 8.30
N ILE A 143 7.37 21.26 7.96
CA ILE A 143 6.92 21.86 6.70
C ILE A 143 7.61 21.16 5.53
N GLY A 144 8.94 20.99 5.57
CA GLY A 144 9.68 20.30 4.52
C GLY A 144 9.28 18.84 4.32
N GLU A 145 9.03 18.09 5.41
CA GLU A 145 8.51 16.72 5.33
C GLU A 145 7.11 16.67 4.70
N ALA A 146 6.23 17.61 5.06
CA ALA A 146 4.89 17.69 4.51
C ALA A 146 4.90 18.05 3.02
N GLU A 147 5.75 18.99 2.61
CA GLU A 147 5.94 19.38 1.20
C GLU A 147 6.52 18.23 0.38
N ALA A 148 7.59 17.59 0.84
CA ALA A 148 8.19 16.45 0.14
C ALA A 148 7.22 15.27 -0.01
N LYS A 149 6.40 15.01 1.02
CA LYS A 149 5.36 13.97 0.98
C LYS A 149 4.25 14.33 -0.01
N LYS A 150 3.78 15.58 0.01
CA LYS A 150 2.78 16.10 -0.93
C LYS A 150 3.27 15.94 -2.38
N ASP A 151 4.49 16.37 -2.67
CA ASP A 151 5.04 16.30 -4.03
C ASP A 151 5.21 14.86 -4.50
N SER A 152 5.68 13.99 -3.61
CA SER A 152 5.77 12.54 -3.88
C SER A 152 4.39 11.92 -4.16
N GLU A 153 3.34 12.31 -3.43
CA GLU A 153 1.98 11.82 -3.64
C GLU A 153 1.36 12.35 -4.94
N ILE A 154 1.61 13.61 -5.30
CA ILE A 154 1.17 14.20 -6.57
C ILE A 154 1.79 13.45 -7.74
N GLN A 155 3.12 13.23 -7.72
CA GLN A 155 3.79 12.51 -8.80
C GLN A 155 3.32 11.06 -8.92
N LYS A 156 3.09 10.37 -7.79
CA LYS A 156 2.51 9.02 -7.80
C LYS A 156 1.12 9.01 -8.42
N SER A 157 0.28 9.99 -8.09
CA SER A 157 -1.09 10.09 -8.61
C SER A 157 -1.08 10.35 -10.12
N LEU A 158 -0.22 11.25 -10.61
CA LEU A 158 -0.05 11.52 -12.05
C LEU A 158 0.49 10.30 -12.81
N ALA A 159 1.47 9.60 -12.25
CA ALA A 159 2.00 8.37 -12.83
C ALA A 159 0.92 7.27 -12.89
N ALA A 160 0.07 7.17 -11.87
CA ALA A 160 -1.06 6.24 -11.86
C ALA A 160 -2.13 6.61 -12.88
N GLU A 161 -2.47 7.90 -13.00
CA GLU A 161 -3.44 8.40 -13.98
C GLU A 161 -2.99 8.12 -15.42
N THR A 162 -1.75 8.46 -15.75
CA THR A 162 -1.16 8.21 -17.08
C THR A 162 -1.10 6.71 -17.40
N LEU A 163 -0.72 5.88 -16.43
CA LEU A 163 -0.74 4.42 -16.58
C LEU A 163 -2.15 3.89 -16.85
N LEU A 164 -3.15 4.34 -16.08
CA LEU A 164 -4.54 3.93 -16.28
C LEU A 164 -5.07 4.39 -17.65
N ALA A 165 -4.79 5.62 -18.06
CA ALA A 165 -5.18 6.13 -19.38
C ALA A 165 -4.60 5.25 -20.51
N ALA A 166 -3.31 4.91 -20.44
CA ALA A 166 -2.68 4.01 -21.40
C ALA A 166 -3.31 2.60 -21.39
N GLN A 167 -3.63 2.06 -20.21
CA GLN A 167 -4.34 0.78 -20.10
C GLN A 167 -5.74 0.83 -20.72
N TYR A 168 -6.50 1.91 -20.52
CA TYR A 168 -7.83 2.06 -21.10
C TYR A 168 -7.77 2.18 -22.62
N ILE A 169 -6.79 2.90 -23.16
CA ILE A 169 -6.57 2.99 -24.61
C ILE A 169 -6.28 1.59 -25.17
N ASN A 170 -5.34 0.85 -24.56
CA ASN A 170 -5.03 -0.52 -24.97
C ASN A 170 -6.25 -1.45 -24.89
N LYS A 171 -7.02 -1.41 -23.80
CA LYS A 171 -8.27 -2.19 -23.66
C LYS A 171 -9.30 -1.82 -24.73
N THR A 172 -9.41 -0.54 -25.06
CA THR A 172 -10.33 -0.06 -26.11
C THR A 172 -9.93 -0.60 -27.48
N LEU A 173 -8.62 -0.59 -27.79
CA LEU A 173 -8.09 -1.14 -29.04
C LEU A 173 -8.32 -2.65 -29.14
N VAL A 174 -8.05 -3.39 -28.06
CA VAL A 174 -8.29 -4.85 -28.01
C VAL A 174 -9.79 -5.16 -28.14
N ALA A 175 -10.65 -4.42 -27.43
CA ALA A 175 -12.10 -4.61 -27.52
C ALA A 175 -12.63 -4.29 -28.93
N LYS A 176 -12.07 -3.26 -29.59
CA LYS A 176 -12.40 -2.93 -30.98
C LYS A 176 -11.99 -4.06 -31.93
N ALA A 177 -10.73 -4.52 -31.84
CA ALA A 177 -10.24 -5.63 -32.65
C ALA A 177 -11.07 -6.92 -32.43
N LYS A 178 -11.46 -7.20 -31.19
CA LYS A 178 -12.31 -8.35 -30.86
C LYS A 178 -13.71 -8.23 -31.48
N ARG A 179 -14.34 -7.06 -31.41
CA ARG A 179 -15.63 -6.79 -32.05
C ARG A 179 -15.54 -7.00 -33.56
N ASP A 180 -14.52 -6.44 -34.20
CA ASP A 180 -14.35 -6.50 -35.65
C ASP A 180 -14.12 -7.96 -36.10
N PHE A 181 -13.35 -8.74 -35.33
CA PHE A 181 -13.19 -10.18 -35.54
C PHE A 181 -14.50 -10.95 -35.39
N GLU A 182 -15.28 -10.68 -34.33
CA GLU A 182 -16.58 -11.33 -34.10
C GLU A 182 -17.59 -11.01 -35.19
N LEU A 183 -17.61 -9.78 -35.72
CA LEU A 183 -18.46 -9.38 -36.85
C LEU A 183 -18.07 -10.12 -38.13
N GLN A 184 -16.77 -10.19 -38.45
CA GLN A 184 -16.30 -10.94 -39.62
C GLN A 184 -16.64 -12.42 -39.49
N LYS A 185 -16.39 -13.02 -38.32
CA LYS A 185 -16.74 -14.42 -38.06
C LYS A 185 -18.24 -14.66 -38.24
N ALA A 186 -19.09 -13.81 -37.68
CA ALA A 186 -20.55 -13.94 -37.82
C ALA A 186 -21.00 -13.83 -39.29
N ALA A 187 -20.38 -12.95 -40.07
CA ALA A 187 -20.66 -12.82 -41.50
C ALA A 187 -20.28 -14.10 -42.27
N TYR A 188 -19.09 -14.66 -42.01
CA TYR A 188 -18.67 -15.92 -42.62
C TYR A 188 -19.55 -17.10 -42.20
N ASP A 189 -19.88 -17.20 -40.90
CA ASP A 189 -20.76 -18.25 -40.38
C ASP A 189 -22.16 -18.16 -41.01
N GLN A 190 -22.66 -16.94 -41.27
CA GLN A 190 -23.92 -16.73 -41.97
C GLN A 190 -23.85 -17.20 -43.42
N GLU A 191 -22.77 -16.86 -44.15
CA GLU A 191 -22.59 -17.28 -45.54
C GLU A 191 -22.42 -18.80 -45.64
N VAL A 192 -21.64 -19.42 -44.76
CA VAL A 192 -21.47 -20.88 -44.72
C VAL A 192 -22.81 -21.56 -44.46
N LYS A 193 -23.56 -21.10 -43.45
CA LYS A 193 -24.88 -21.67 -43.12
C LYS A 193 -25.92 -21.47 -44.23
N SER A 194 -25.90 -20.35 -44.95
CA SER A 194 -26.81 -20.15 -46.08
C SER A 194 -26.48 -21.12 -47.22
N ARG A 195 -25.20 -21.29 -47.55
CA ARG A 195 -24.79 -22.27 -48.58
C ARG A 195 -25.06 -23.71 -48.17
N GLU A 196 -24.87 -24.04 -46.90
CA GLU A 196 -25.18 -25.36 -46.35
C GLU A 196 -26.70 -25.64 -46.38
N ALA A 197 -27.52 -24.65 -46.03
CA ALA A 197 -28.97 -24.76 -46.13
C ALA A 197 -29.43 -24.93 -47.59
N GLU A 198 -28.86 -24.19 -48.54
CA GLU A 198 -29.10 -24.35 -49.98
C GLU A 198 -28.70 -25.74 -50.48
N ALA A 199 -27.51 -26.24 -50.07
CA ALA A 199 -27.03 -27.56 -50.43
C ALA A 199 -27.93 -28.67 -49.87
N ASN A 200 -28.38 -28.55 -48.62
CA ASN A 200 -29.30 -29.50 -47.99
C ASN A 200 -30.66 -29.51 -48.71
N LEU A 201 -31.21 -28.34 -49.04
CA LEU A 201 -32.45 -28.23 -49.81
C LEU A 201 -32.30 -28.84 -51.22
N ALA A 202 -31.17 -28.60 -51.90
CA ALA A 202 -30.89 -29.19 -53.20
C ALA A 202 -30.77 -30.72 -53.14
N TYR A 203 -30.08 -31.24 -52.12
CA TYR A 203 -29.95 -32.67 -51.88
C TYR A 203 -31.31 -33.33 -51.62
N GLU A 204 -32.13 -32.72 -50.77
CA GLU A 204 -33.47 -33.20 -50.45
C GLU A 204 -34.39 -33.20 -51.67
N LEU A 205 -34.37 -32.12 -52.47
CA LEU A 205 -35.12 -32.01 -53.72
C LEU A 205 -34.68 -33.09 -54.73
N GLN A 206 -33.38 -33.33 -54.87
CA GLN A 206 -32.86 -34.39 -55.74
C GLN A 206 -33.29 -35.79 -55.27
N SER A 207 -33.30 -36.02 -53.95
CA SER A 207 -33.77 -37.28 -53.37
C SER A 207 -35.26 -37.51 -53.66
N CYS A 208 -36.09 -36.47 -53.57
CA CYS A 208 -37.51 -36.53 -53.91
C CYS A 208 -37.74 -36.78 -55.40
N LYS A 209 -37.01 -36.10 -56.29
CA LYS A 209 -37.05 -36.36 -57.75
C LYS A 209 -36.68 -37.81 -58.08
N THR A 210 -35.63 -38.33 -57.44
CA THR A 210 -35.18 -39.71 -57.65
C THR A 210 -36.24 -40.70 -57.16
N LYS A 211 -36.84 -40.45 -55.99
CA LYS A 211 -37.96 -41.26 -55.47
C LYS A 211 -39.18 -41.24 -56.40
N GLN A 212 -39.54 -40.08 -56.95
CA GLN A 212 -40.63 -39.95 -57.94
C GLN A 212 -40.35 -40.79 -59.19
N LYS A 213 -39.15 -40.68 -59.77
CA LYS A 213 -38.75 -41.50 -60.94
C LYS A 213 -38.82 -43.01 -60.65
N ILE A 214 -38.34 -43.45 -59.49
CA ILE A 214 -38.43 -44.86 -59.07
C ILE A 214 -39.90 -45.30 -58.95
N GLN A 215 -40.80 -44.43 -58.48
CA GLN A 215 -42.23 -44.75 -58.41
C GLN A 215 -42.87 -44.85 -59.79
N GLU A 216 -42.53 -43.96 -60.71
CA GLU A 216 -42.98 -44.00 -62.11
C GLU A 216 -42.51 -45.29 -62.82
N GLU A 217 -41.23 -45.64 -62.70
CA GLU A 217 -40.70 -46.91 -63.26
C GLU A 217 -41.38 -48.14 -62.64
N LYS A 218 -41.65 -48.13 -61.32
CA LYS A 218 -42.41 -49.22 -60.67
C LYS A 218 -43.84 -49.34 -61.18
N MET A 219 -44.49 -48.22 -61.49
CA MET A 219 -45.83 -48.21 -62.07
C MET A 219 -45.83 -48.75 -63.49
N GLU A 220 -44.84 -48.39 -64.32
CA GLU A 220 -44.67 -48.95 -65.68
C GLU A 220 -44.38 -50.45 -65.65
N ILE A 221 -43.53 -50.93 -64.73
CA ILE A 221 -43.28 -52.37 -64.57
C ILE A 221 -44.56 -53.10 -64.16
N LYS A 222 -45.41 -52.51 -63.32
CA LYS A 222 -46.70 -53.12 -62.94
C LYS A 222 -47.67 -53.27 -64.11
N VAL A 223 -47.65 -52.33 -65.06
CA VAL A 223 -48.46 -52.42 -66.30
C VAL A 223 -48.02 -53.59 -67.20
N THR A 224 -46.79 -54.10 -67.06
CA THR A 224 -46.31 -55.27 -67.82
C THR A 224 -46.57 -56.64 -67.18
N TYR A 225 -47.07 -56.69 -65.94
CA TYR A 225 -47.40 -57.96 -65.26
C TYR A 225 -48.89 -58.14 -64.93
N ASP A 226 -49.73 -57.15 -65.16
CA ASP A 226 -51.18 -57.27 -64.97
C ASP A 226 -51.88 -57.74 -66.27
N SER A 227 -51.48 -58.93 -66.74
CA SER A 227 -52.31 -59.85 -67.51
C SER A 227 -52.51 -61.12 -66.67
N GLY A 228 -53.11 -60.98 -65.49
CA GLY A 228 -53.27 -62.12 -64.59
C GLY A 228 -53.77 -61.75 -63.20
N GLU A 229 -55.10 -61.71 -63.10
CA GLU A 229 -55.93 -62.02 -61.93
C GLU A 229 -56.06 -61.03 -60.76
N GLU A 230 -57.34 -60.83 -60.43
CA GLU A 230 -57.89 -60.11 -59.28
C GLU A 230 -57.65 -60.84 -57.95
N GLY A 231 -57.57 -60.09 -56.85
CA GLY A 231 -58.01 -60.63 -55.57
C GLY A 231 -57.52 -59.95 -54.28
N LYS A 232 -58.44 -59.20 -53.66
CA LYS A 232 -58.64 -58.99 -52.20
C LYS A 232 -57.80 -57.95 -51.42
N ASN A 233 -58.57 -56.98 -50.91
CA ASN A 233 -58.36 -56.11 -49.74
C ASN A 233 -58.52 -56.91 -48.41
N PRO A 234 -58.37 -56.30 -47.21
CA PRO A 234 -57.69 -55.04 -46.84
C PRO A 234 -56.78 -55.20 -45.57
N GLY A 235 -55.96 -54.20 -45.26
CA GLY A 235 -55.44 -54.04 -43.90
C GLY A 235 -54.17 -53.21 -43.79
N GLY A 236 -54.20 -52.21 -42.90
CA GLY A 236 -53.00 -51.60 -42.33
C GLY A 236 -52.88 -50.10 -42.55
N ALA A 237 -53.28 -49.35 -41.53
CA ALA A 237 -52.96 -47.95 -41.34
C ALA A 237 -51.43 -47.72 -41.30
N THR A 238 -50.99 -46.55 -41.75
CA THR A 238 -50.28 -45.53 -40.96
C THR A 238 -49.94 -44.38 -41.91
N GLY A 239 -50.65 -43.27 -41.75
CA GLY A 239 -50.26 -41.98 -42.31
C GLY A 239 -49.62 -41.16 -41.20
N ASP A 240 -48.40 -40.69 -41.42
CA ASP A 240 -47.78 -39.64 -40.63
C ASP A 240 -47.69 -38.38 -41.48
N PRO A 241 -48.25 -37.25 -41.03
CA PRO A 241 -47.73 -35.95 -41.32
C PRO A 241 -47.06 -35.34 -40.09
N MET A 242 -45.96 -34.64 -40.35
CA MET A 242 -45.33 -33.73 -39.40
C MET A 242 -46.26 -32.57 -39.02
N HIS A 243 -46.35 -32.24 -37.73
CA HIS A 243 -45.96 -30.95 -37.10
C HIS A 243 -46.72 -30.69 -35.77
N GLY A 244 -45.96 -30.37 -34.72
CA GLY A 244 -46.15 -29.18 -33.89
C GLY A 244 -47.27 -29.10 -32.84
N LYS A 245 -46.83 -28.90 -31.57
CA LYS A 245 -47.53 -28.28 -30.41
C LYS A 245 -48.70 -29.14 -29.85
N THR A 246 -48.96 -29.30 -28.56
CA THR A 246 -48.78 -28.50 -27.33
C THR A 246 -49.15 -29.40 -26.12
N SER A 247 -48.74 -28.97 -24.92
CA SER A 247 -49.42 -29.17 -23.61
C SER A 247 -49.79 -30.58 -23.14
N ASP A 248 -49.19 -31.03 -22.03
CA ASP A 248 -49.95 -31.02 -20.79
C ASP A 248 -49.06 -31.01 -19.55
N VAL A 249 -49.27 -29.96 -18.75
CA VAL A 249 -48.81 -29.80 -17.39
C VAL A 249 -49.91 -30.39 -16.51
N THR A 250 -49.61 -31.44 -15.74
CA THR A 250 -50.46 -31.77 -14.59
C THR A 250 -50.13 -30.80 -13.46
N GLU A 251 -51.04 -29.85 -13.27
CA GLU A 251 -51.07 -28.86 -12.22
C GLU A 251 -50.85 -29.46 -10.82
N LYS A 252 -49.89 -28.87 -10.09
CA LYS A 252 -50.02 -28.68 -8.65
C LYS A 252 -49.69 -27.22 -8.31
N GLN A 253 -50.72 -26.50 -7.86
CA GLN A 253 -50.75 -25.20 -7.18
C GLN A 253 -49.79 -24.09 -7.70
N PRO A 254 -50.28 -23.14 -8.52
CA PRO A 254 -49.45 -22.08 -9.11
C PRO A 254 -48.93 -21.02 -8.11
N ALA A 255 -49.49 -20.93 -6.90
CA ALA A 255 -49.12 -19.88 -5.93
C ALA A 255 -47.82 -20.17 -5.13
N GLU A 256 -47.45 -21.43 -4.93
CA GLU A 256 -46.21 -21.79 -4.22
C GLU A 256 -45.01 -21.88 -5.17
N ALA A 257 -45.20 -22.37 -6.39
CA ALA A 257 -44.13 -22.54 -7.38
C ALA A 257 -43.43 -21.23 -7.76
N ALA A 258 -44.16 -20.11 -7.81
CA ALA A 258 -43.60 -18.80 -8.15
C ALA A 258 -42.65 -18.23 -7.08
N LYS A 259 -42.91 -18.51 -5.79
CA LYS A 259 -42.02 -18.12 -4.68
C LYS A 259 -40.70 -18.86 -4.73
N TYR A 260 -40.75 -20.17 -5.00
CA TYR A 260 -39.55 -21.00 -5.15
C TYR A 260 -38.74 -20.64 -6.40
N LYS A 261 -39.40 -20.27 -7.52
CA LYS A 261 -38.73 -19.81 -8.75
C LYS A 261 -37.95 -18.51 -8.56
N LEU A 262 -38.53 -17.54 -7.85
CA LEU A 262 -37.88 -16.26 -7.56
C LEU A 262 -36.69 -16.44 -6.61
N GLY A 263 -36.85 -17.26 -5.56
CA GLY A 263 -35.77 -17.63 -4.66
C GLY A 263 -34.60 -18.33 -5.38
N PHE A 264 -34.92 -19.25 -6.30
CA PHE A 264 -33.91 -19.94 -7.11
C PHE A 264 -33.16 -19.00 -8.06
N PHE A 265 -33.83 -18.01 -8.64
CA PHE A 265 -33.17 -17.02 -9.51
C PHE A 265 -32.21 -16.11 -8.74
N MET A 266 -32.61 -15.63 -7.57
CA MET A 266 -31.74 -14.81 -6.72
C MET A 266 -30.54 -15.59 -6.18
N LEU A 267 -30.73 -16.86 -5.77
CA LEU A 267 -29.64 -17.74 -5.37
C LEU A 267 -28.61 -17.97 -6.49
N ASN A 268 -29.05 -18.15 -7.73
CA ASN A 268 -28.14 -18.29 -8.88
C ASN A 268 -27.35 -17.01 -9.17
N GLY A 269 -27.98 -15.84 -9.04
CA GLY A 269 -27.30 -14.54 -9.19
C GLY A 269 -26.21 -14.34 -8.14
N VAL A 270 -26.51 -14.63 -6.87
CA VAL A 270 -25.54 -14.50 -5.79
C VAL A 270 -24.42 -15.55 -5.89
N SER A 271 -24.73 -16.78 -6.32
CA SER A 271 -23.76 -17.85 -6.56
C SER A 271 -22.77 -17.53 -7.68
N THR A 272 -23.24 -16.92 -8.77
CA THR A 272 -22.37 -16.47 -9.88
C THR A 272 -21.49 -15.29 -9.48
N SER A 273 -21.94 -14.41 -8.58
CA SER A 273 -21.09 -13.36 -7.99
C SER A 273 -20.05 -13.90 -7.00
N LEU A 274 -20.43 -14.88 -6.18
CA LEU A 274 -19.52 -15.53 -5.21
C LEU A 274 -18.42 -16.34 -5.90
N SER A 275 -18.76 -17.08 -6.96
CA SER A 275 -17.80 -17.88 -7.74
C SER A 275 -16.76 -17.03 -8.50
N ASN A 276 -17.09 -15.79 -8.86
CA ASN A 276 -16.17 -14.85 -9.51
C ASN A 276 -15.27 -14.08 -8.52
N THR A 277 -15.41 -14.28 -7.21
CA THR A 277 -14.65 -13.54 -6.20
C THR A 277 -13.39 -14.30 -5.76
N LYS A 278 -12.21 -13.70 -5.96
CA LYS A 278 -10.90 -14.36 -5.76
C LYS A 278 -10.54 -14.64 -4.29
N SER A 279 -10.99 -13.81 -3.35
CA SER A 279 -10.81 -14.03 -1.90
C SER A 279 -11.74 -13.15 -1.08
N ILE A 280 -12.34 -13.70 -0.02
CA ILE A 280 -13.17 -12.95 0.94
C ILE A 280 -12.42 -12.87 2.27
N LYS A 281 -12.11 -11.67 2.76
CA LYS A 281 -11.48 -11.45 4.08
C LYS A 281 -12.54 -11.06 5.10
N MET A 282 -12.77 -11.94 6.07
CA MET A 282 -13.73 -11.72 7.16
C MET A 282 -12.99 -11.19 8.40
N VAL A 283 -13.50 -10.12 9.02
CA VAL A 283 -12.98 -9.58 10.28
C VAL A 283 -13.93 -9.98 11.40
N SER A 284 -13.40 -10.62 12.45
CA SER A 284 -14.18 -11.07 13.60
C SER A 284 -13.95 -10.16 14.80
N SER A 285 -15.05 -9.71 15.42
CA SER A 285 -15.02 -8.91 16.65
C SER A 285 -15.24 -9.75 17.92
N GLY A 286 -15.05 -11.08 17.84
CA GLY A 286 -14.92 -11.95 19.03
C GLY A 286 -16.17 -12.69 19.49
N ASP A 287 -17.37 -12.41 18.95
CA ASP A 287 -18.62 -12.95 19.50
C ASP A 287 -19.60 -13.53 18.45
N SER A 288 -19.10 -13.98 17.30
CA SER A 288 -19.94 -14.62 16.27
C SER A 288 -19.15 -15.68 15.48
N PRO A 289 -19.79 -16.77 15.02
CA PRO A 289 -19.12 -17.76 14.18
C PRO A 289 -18.62 -17.09 12.89
N VAL A 290 -17.36 -17.34 12.53
CA VAL A 290 -16.69 -16.78 11.34
C VAL A 290 -16.45 -17.90 10.35
N GLY A 291 -16.70 -17.66 9.07
CA GLY A 291 -16.47 -18.62 7.99
C GLY A 291 -17.65 -18.75 7.05
N ALA A 292 -17.77 -19.92 6.40
CA ALA A 292 -18.83 -20.21 5.42
C ALA A 292 -20.23 -20.04 6.01
N GLN A 293 -20.45 -20.44 7.26
CA GLN A 293 -21.75 -20.35 7.92
C GLN A 293 -22.28 -18.92 8.04
N LYS A 294 -21.42 -17.94 8.39
CA LYS A 294 -21.81 -16.52 8.49
C LYS A 294 -22.10 -15.91 7.12
N LEU A 295 -21.30 -16.26 6.11
CA LEU A 295 -21.54 -15.85 4.73
C LEU A 295 -22.87 -16.39 4.21
N THR A 296 -23.16 -17.68 4.43
CA THR A 296 -24.43 -18.28 4.01
C THR A 296 -25.61 -17.65 4.73
N GLN A 297 -25.48 -17.33 6.03
CA GLN A 297 -26.54 -16.69 6.81
C GLN A 297 -26.79 -15.24 6.38
N GLU A 298 -25.75 -14.46 6.10
CA GLU A 298 -25.88 -13.10 5.55
C GLU A 298 -26.54 -13.12 4.16
N VAL A 299 -26.15 -14.05 3.30
CA VAL A 299 -26.76 -14.21 1.97
C VAL A 299 -28.25 -14.58 2.08
N ILE A 300 -28.61 -15.48 2.99
CA ILE A 300 -30.02 -15.84 3.22
C ILE A 300 -30.80 -14.63 3.74
N ASN A 301 -30.26 -13.90 4.73
CA ASN A 301 -30.92 -12.71 5.28
C ASN A 301 -31.13 -11.62 4.23
N ILE A 302 -30.14 -11.38 3.36
CA ILE A 302 -30.27 -10.41 2.27
C ILE A 302 -31.34 -10.89 1.28
N THR A 303 -31.33 -12.16 0.90
CA THR A 303 -32.32 -12.72 -0.04
C THR A 303 -33.74 -12.63 0.51
N CYS A 304 -33.93 -12.76 1.83
CA CYS A 304 -35.21 -12.57 2.50
C CYS A 304 -35.65 -11.09 2.55
N CYS A 305 -34.72 -10.14 2.67
CA CYS A 305 -35.03 -8.71 2.81
C CYS A 305 -35.16 -7.95 1.48
N VAL A 306 -34.55 -8.44 0.39
CA VAL A 306 -34.58 -7.80 -0.93
C VAL A 306 -36.02 -7.59 -1.48
N PRO A 307 -36.96 -8.55 -1.37
CA PRO A 307 -38.33 -8.37 -1.85
C PRO A 307 -39.04 -7.20 -1.17
N ASP A 308 -38.90 -7.09 0.16
CA ASP A 308 -39.52 -6.02 0.94
C ASP A 308 -38.86 -4.66 0.65
N MET A 309 -37.54 -4.65 0.43
CA MET A 309 -36.81 -3.43 0.07
C MET A 309 -37.21 -2.92 -1.32
N VAL A 310 -37.37 -3.81 -2.31
CA VAL A 310 -37.82 -3.42 -3.66
C VAL A 310 -39.27 -2.95 -3.63
N LYS A 311 -40.13 -3.59 -2.83
CA LYS A 311 -41.52 -3.14 -2.61
C LYS A 311 -41.58 -1.74 -2.01
N ASN A 312 -40.73 -1.45 -1.02
CA ASN A 312 -40.68 -0.13 -0.40
C ASN A 312 -40.12 0.96 -1.32
N MET A 313 -39.18 0.63 -2.22
CA MET A 313 -38.56 1.61 -3.12
C MET A 313 -39.33 1.84 -4.42
N THR A 314 -39.98 0.81 -4.96
CA THR A 314 -40.64 0.89 -6.28
C THR A 314 -42.16 0.83 -6.19
N GLY A 315 -42.72 0.53 -5.01
CA GLY A 315 -44.17 0.31 -4.82
C GLY A 315 -44.68 -0.99 -5.46
N VAL A 316 -43.83 -1.74 -6.16
CA VAL A 316 -44.18 -2.97 -6.87
C VAL A 316 -43.96 -4.17 -5.95
N ASP A 317 -45.06 -4.82 -5.60
CA ASP A 317 -45.07 -6.01 -4.74
C ASP A 317 -44.80 -7.25 -5.61
N ILE A 318 -43.50 -7.59 -5.79
CA ILE A 318 -43.03 -8.65 -6.70
C ILE A 318 -43.71 -10.01 -6.41
N LEU A 319 -44.05 -10.25 -5.13
CA LEU A 319 -44.76 -11.46 -4.70
C LEU A 319 -46.22 -11.51 -5.19
N LYS A 320 -46.87 -10.35 -5.40
CA LYS A 320 -48.23 -10.28 -5.96
C LYS A 320 -48.22 -10.33 -7.48
N THR A 321 -47.26 -9.68 -8.14
CA THR A 321 -47.16 -9.63 -9.61
C THR A 321 -46.93 -11.02 -10.22
N LEU A 322 -46.27 -11.91 -9.49
CA LEU A 322 -46.06 -13.31 -9.87
C LEU A 322 -47.25 -14.24 -9.56
N SER A 323 -48.24 -13.81 -8.76
CA SER A 323 -49.46 -14.60 -8.49
C SER A 323 -50.56 -14.42 -9.53
N VAL A 324 -50.38 -13.45 -10.45
CA VAL A 324 -51.36 -13.06 -11.49
C VAL A 324 -50.89 -13.50 -12.89
N ALA A 325 -49.73 -14.17 -13.00
CA ALA A 325 -49.17 -14.68 -14.24
C ALA A 325 -49.21 -16.22 -14.32
#